data_AF-A0A2V8MR99-F1
#
_entry.id   AF-A0A2V8MR99-F1
#
_cell.length_a   1.000
_cell.length_b   1.000
_cell.length_c   1.000
_cell.angle_alpha   90.00
_cell.angle_beta   90.00
_cell.angle_gamma   90.00
#
_symmetry.space_group_name_H-M   'P 1'
#
loop_
_entity.id
_entity.type
_entity.pdbx_description
1 polymer ?
#
loop_
_entity_poly.entity_id
_entity_poly.type
_entity_poly.pdbx_seq_one_letter_code
_entity_poly.pdbx_strand_id
1 'polypeptide(L)' 'INRYVANVQAIKPDEVKNFASTHLTVDSTSVIVVGDAKQFLPDLKKQFPQVEVIPVAELDLNSASLRKAKN' A
#
# COMPACT_ATOMS: atom_id res chain seq x y z
N ILE A 1 -21.52 -7.97 -19.94
CA ILE A 1 -20.44 -8.93 -19.58
C ILE A 1 -19.45 -9.15 -20.73
N ASN A 2 -19.90 -9.42 -21.97
CA ASN A 2 -19.01 -9.69 -23.12
C ASN A 2 -17.93 -8.61 -23.39
N ARG A 3 -18.25 -7.32 -23.17
CA ARG A 3 -17.30 -6.20 -23.35
C ARG A 3 -16.15 -6.20 -22.33
N TYR A 4 -16.40 -6.61 -21.09
CA TYR A 4 -15.39 -6.61 -20.04
C TYR A 4 -14.27 -7.61 -20.36
N VAL A 5 -14.65 -8.83 -20.75
CA VAL A 5 -13.69 -9.89 -21.12
C VAL A 5 -12.85 -9.45 -22.32
N ALA A 6 -13.48 -8.92 -23.37
CA ALA A 6 -12.76 -8.41 -24.54
C ALA A 6 -11.79 -7.28 -24.18
N ASN A 7 -12.18 -6.37 -23.29
CA ASN A 7 -11.31 -5.28 -22.84
C ASN A 7 -10.09 -5.79 -22.06
N VAL A 8 -10.26 -6.76 -21.15
CA VAL A 8 -9.15 -7.34 -20.38
C VAL A 8 -8.19 -8.10 -21.28
N GLN A 9 -8.70 -8.87 -22.26
CA GLN A 9 -7.88 -9.63 -23.21
C GLN A 9 -7.11 -8.74 -24.18
N ALA A 10 -7.55 -7.51 -24.42
CA ALA A 10 -6.89 -6.56 -25.31
C ALA A 10 -5.72 -5.80 -24.67
N ILE A 11 -5.52 -5.92 -23.35
CA ILE A 11 -4.47 -5.20 -22.62
C ILE A 11 -3.08 -5.63 -23.11
N LYS A 12 -2.27 -4.64 -23.48
CA LYS A 12 -0.88 -4.83 -23.94
C LYS A 12 0.13 -4.65 -22.81
N PRO A 13 1.31 -5.26 -22.91
CA PRO A 13 2.37 -5.09 -21.91
C PRO A 13 2.76 -3.64 -21.64
N ASP A 14 2.82 -2.79 -22.68
CA ASP A 14 3.19 -1.38 -22.52
C ASP A 14 2.09 -0.55 -21.83
N GLU A 15 0.83 -0.94 -21.98
CA GLU A 15 -0.29 -0.31 -21.26
C GLU A 15 -0.22 -0.64 -19.76
N VAL A 16 0.19 -1.86 -19.40
CA VAL A 16 0.45 -2.25 -17.99
C VAL A 16 1.61 -1.45 -17.40
N LYS A 17 2.71 -1.30 -18.15
CA LYS A 17 3.86 -0.49 -17.69
C LYS A 17 3.47 0.96 -17.49
N ASN A 18 2.74 1.54 -18.45
CA ASN A 18 2.29 2.92 -18.35
C ASN A 18 1.31 3.13 -17.18
N PHE A 19 0.42 2.17 -16.94
CA PHE A 19 -0.44 2.18 -15.76
C PHE A 19 0.38 2.16 -14.46
N ALA A 20 1.35 1.26 -14.35
CA ALA A 20 2.22 1.16 -13.18
C ALA A 20 3.01 2.45 -12.93
N SER A 21 3.63 3.03 -13.96
CA SER A 21 4.38 4.30 -13.83
C SER A 21 3.49 5.48 -13.46
N THR A 22 2.21 5.43 -13.81
CA THR A 22 1.25 6.51 -13.52
C THR A 22 0.63 6.40 -12.13
N HIS A 23 0.37 5.17 -11.65
CA HIS A 23 -0.45 4.95 -10.46
C HIS A 23 0.28 4.32 -9.27
N LEU A 24 1.42 3.67 -9.49
CA LEU A 24 2.24 3.05 -8.43
C LEU A 24 3.46 3.92 -8.13
N THR A 25 3.25 5.23 -8.00
CA THR A 25 4.31 6.16 -7.61
C THR A 25 4.52 6.10 -6.09
N VAL A 26 5.68 6.57 -5.63
CA VAL A 26 6.00 6.61 -4.19
C VAL A 26 4.96 7.44 -3.43
N ASP A 27 4.49 8.53 -4.02
CA ASP A 27 3.54 9.47 -3.39
C ASP A 27 2.11 8.91 -3.32
N SER A 28 1.75 7.96 -4.20
CA SER A 28 0.42 7.33 -4.23
C SER A 28 0.35 5.98 -3.51
N THR A 29 1.47 5.50 -2.96
CA THR A 29 1.58 4.14 -2.41
C THR A 29 1.84 4.18 -0.91
N SER A 30 1.04 3.43 -0.15
CA SER A 30 1.29 3.16 1.26
C SER A 30 1.88 1.76 1.43
N VAL A 31 3.01 1.65 2.12
CA VAL A 31 3.66 0.37 2.43
C VAL A 31 3.44 0.02 3.90
N ILE A 32 2.88 -1.17 4.16
CA ILE A 32 2.60 -1.67 5.50
C ILE A 32 3.53 -2.85 5.78
N VAL A 33 4.33 -2.74 6.84
CA VAL A 33 5.24 -3.80 7.30
C VAL A 33 4.73 -4.33 8.64
N VAL A 34 4.41 -5.62 8.71
CA VAL A 34 3.88 -6.27 9.91
C VAL A 34 4.96 -7.17 10.51
N GLY A 35 5.28 -6.95 11.79
CA GLY A 35 6.29 -7.71 12.53
C GLY A 35 6.84 -6.97 13.75
N ASP A 36 7.96 -7.44 14.29
CA ASP A 36 8.66 -6.76 15.39
C ASP A 36 9.38 -5.51 14.88
N ALA A 37 8.74 -4.35 15.07
CA ALA A 37 9.25 -3.06 14.64
C ALA A 37 10.67 -2.76 15.14
N LYS A 38 11.11 -3.32 16.27
CA LYS A 38 12.46 -3.05 16.81
C LYS A 38 13.57 -3.53 15.86
N GLN A 39 13.28 -4.52 15.02
CA GLN A 39 14.26 -5.11 14.11
C GLN A 39 14.50 -4.28 12.85
N PHE A 40 13.56 -3.42 12.46
CA PHE A 40 13.61 -2.73 11.16
C PHE A 40 13.30 -1.22 11.22
N LEU A 41 12.61 -0.75 12.26
CA LEU A 41 12.24 0.66 12.41
C LEU A 41 13.43 1.63 12.38
N PRO A 42 14.61 1.30 12.98
CA PRO A 42 15.76 2.21 12.93
C PRO A 42 16.23 2.49 11.49
N ASP A 43 16.26 1.48 10.64
CA ASP A 43 16.68 1.64 9.25
C ASP A 43 15.58 2.24 8.39
N LEU A 44 14.31 1.89 8.63
CA LEU A 44 13.17 2.52 7.97
C LEU A 44 13.11 4.03 8.25
N LYS A 45 13.35 4.48 9.49
CA LYS A 45 13.33 5.91 9.84
C LYS A 45 14.38 6.73 9.10
N LYS A 46 15.52 6.13 8.72
CA LYS A 46 16.57 6.81 7.95
C LYS A 46 16.12 7.13 6.53
N GLN A 47 15.36 6.23 5.91
CA GLN A 47 14.89 6.37 4.52
C GLN A 47 13.50 7.02 4.44
N PHE A 48 12.66 6.80 5.44
CA PHE A 48 11.28 7.25 5.52
C PHE A 48 11.03 7.96 6.86
N PRO A 49 11.39 9.25 6.97
CA PRO A 49 11.25 10.01 8.22
C PRO A 49 9.81 10.08 8.75
N GLN A 50 8.83 9.93 7.87
CA GLN A 50 7.40 9.96 8.16
C GLN A 50 6.80 8.61 8.61
N VAL A 51 7.63 7.59 8.84
CA VAL A 51 7.15 6.26 9.23
C VAL A 51 6.36 6.30 10.55
N GLU A 52 5.14 5.76 10.52
CA GLU A 52 4.27 5.58 11.68
C GLU A 52 4.36 4.14 12.19
N VAL A 53 4.27 3.97 13.50
CA VAL A 53 4.11 2.65 14.12
C VAL A 53 2.69 2.56 14.68
N ILE A 54 1.92 1.60 14.20
CA ILE A 54 0.60 1.26 14.73
C ILE A 54 0.75 0.00 15.59
N PRO A 55 0.56 0.07 16.91
CA PRO A 55 0.58 -1.12 17.76
C PRO A 55 -0.52 -2.10 17.33
N VAL A 56 -0.24 -3.40 17.39
CA VAL A 56 -1.22 -4.45 17.02
C VAL A 56 -2.53 -4.33 17.80
N ALA A 57 -2.48 -3.88 19.05
CA ALA A 57 -3.66 -3.65 19.87
C ALA A 57 -4.58 -2.56 19.31
N GLU A 58 -4.04 -1.59 18.57
CA GLU A 58 -4.73 -0.45 17.99
C GLU A 58 -5.07 -0.65 16.50
N LEU A 59 -4.49 -1.67 15.85
CA LEU A 59 -4.64 -1.95 14.42
C LEU A 59 -6.05 -2.46 14.08
N ASP A 60 -6.64 -1.89 13.03
CA ASP A 60 -7.83 -2.42 12.34
C ASP A 60 -7.65 -2.31 10.81
N LEU A 61 -7.44 -3.45 10.14
CA LEU A 61 -7.24 -3.51 8.69
C LEU A 61 -8.50 -3.20 7.87
N ASN A 62 -9.67 -3.17 8.50
CA ASN A 62 -10.93 -2.84 7.83
C ASN A 62 -11.27 -1.34 7.94
N SER A 63 -10.46 -0.58 8.68
CA SER A 63 -10.61 0.86 8.83
C SER A 63 -9.73 1.62 7.84
N ALA A 64 -10.26 2.69 7.24
CA ALA A 64 -9.49 3.57 6.35
C ALA A 64 -8.30 4.24 7.07
N SER A 65 -8.36 4.41 8.39
CA SER A 65 -7.26 4.96 9.19
C SER A 65 -6.29 3.89 9.71
N LEU A 66 -6.54 2.61 9.42
CA LEU A 66 -5.84 1.44 9.99
C LEU A 66 -5.88 1.38 11.52
N ARG A 67 -6.72 2.20 12.16
CA ARG A 67 -6.83 2.31 13.61
C ARG A 67 -8.25 1.99 14.06
N LYS A 68 -8.36 1.27 15.17
CA LYS A 68 -9.63 1.05 15.88
C LYS A 68 -10.23 2.39 16.29
N ALA A 69 -11.55 2.50 16.24
CA ALA A 69 -12.26 3.64 16.79
C ALA A 69 -11.96 3.79 18.29
N LYS A 70 -11.72 5.02 18.75
CA LYS A 70 -11.62 5.31 20.18
C LYS A 70 -13.04 5.19 20.76
N ASN A 71 -13.25 4.20 21.62
CA ASN A 71 -14.43 4.11 22.48
C ASN A 71 -14.21 4.93 23.75
#